data_AF-A0A3Q0KHD2-F1
#
_entry.id   AF-A0A3Q0KHD2-F1
#
_cell.length_a   1.000
_cell.length_b   1.000
_cell.length_c   1.000
_cell.angle_alpha   90.00
_cell.angle_beta   90.00
_cell.angle_gamma   90.00
#
_symmetry.space_group_name_H-M   'P 1'
#
loop_
_entity.id
_entity.type
_entity.pdbx_description
1 polymer ?
#
loop_
_entity_poly.entity_id
_entity_poly.type
_entity_poly.pdbx_seq_one_letter_code
_entity_poly.pdbx_strand_id
1 'polypeptide(L)'
;MSMGGFWNTTKVNYSDETKKFLKDLVKESKIASFYRQSISNSIENGESLSINFKKTCNVGKISLSEQKKKLIKRTGRPRRRTKSLIELSGAYDPVPYKPSPITLNTGAAEKLRLAHLMTYGEEPTWKSLQNDQIKDGRLEYLGRRILKYPKVNGDDDYDDKQIETNKDRFEELIDEINERSEFLTQMRKLGRLKEYQTTVETEISQLIREMEQIDLKRTKQMNQNDLNN
;
A
#
# COMPACT_ATOMS: atom_id res chain seq x y z
N MET A 1 -45.20 28.83 33.49
CA MET A 1 -45.14 27.72 32.51
C MET A 1 -43.81 27.01 32.70
N SER A 2 -43.81 25.74 33.08
CA SER A 2 -42.58 24.99 33.38
C SER A 2 -41.84 24.66 32.08
N MET A 3 -40.70 25.31 31.85
CA MET A 3 -39.82 25.13 30.69
C MET A 3 -38.45 24.69 31.24
N GLY A 4 -38.22 23.38 31.33
CA GLY A 4 -36.98 22.83 31.89
C GLY A 4 -37.00 21.31 31.96
N GLY A 5 -36.98 20.64 30.79
CA GLY A 5 -36.75 19.20 30.71
C GLY A 5 -35.26 18.88 30.81
N PHE A 6 -34.91 17.74 31.39
CA PHE A 6 -33.53 17.22 31.52
C PHE A 6 -32.71 17.23 30.21
N TRP A 7 -33.39 17.21 29.06
CA TRP A 7 -32.78 17.24 27.72
C TRP A 7 -32.55 18.65 27.14
N ASN A 8 -33.08 19.70 27.79
CA ASN A 8 -32.83 21.08 27.37
C ASN A 8 -31.61 21.62 28.12
N THR A 9 -30.44 21.45 27.52
CA THR A 9 -29.24 22.16 27.97
C THR A 9 -29.34 23.63 27.59
N THR A 10 -28.88 24.51 28.48
CA THR A 10 -28.86 25.95 28.25
C THR A 10 -27.98 26.26 27.04
N LYS A 11 -28.54 26.88 26.01
CA LYS A 11 -27.77 27.27 24.82
C LYS A 11 -27.02 28.59 25.07
N VAL A 12 -25.70 28.57 24.87
CA VAL A 12 -24.81 29.72 24.96
C VAL A 12 -24.69 30.37 23.58
N ASN A 13 -25.12 31.61 23.46
CA ASN A 13 -24.98 32.40 22.23
C ASN A 13 -23.61 33.09 22.21
N TYR A 14 -22.62 32.46 21.59
CA TYR A 14 -21.32 33.08 21.35
C TYR A 14 -21.41 34.17 20.27
N SER A 15 -20.75 35.32 20.49
CA SER A 15 -20.49 36.31 19.44
C SER A 15 -19.68 35.69 18.29
N ASP A 16 -19.83 36.17 17.07
CA ASP A 16 -19.11 35.64 15.90
C ASP A 16 -17.58 35.76 16.06
N GLU A 17 -17.11 36.82 16.72
CA GLU A 17 -15.70 36.98 17.10
C GLU A 17 -15.26 35.87 18.06
N THR A 18 -16.07 35.55 19.07
CA THR A 18 -15.79 34.47 20.03
C THR A 18 -15.83 33.10 19.37
N LYS A 19 -16.78 32.85 18.46
CA LYS A 19 -16.84 31.60 17.69
C LYS A 19 -15.57 31.41 16.86
N LYS A 20 -15.11 32.46 16.19
CA LYS A 20 -13.86 32.43 15.41
C LYS A 20 -12.66 32.14 16.31
N PHE A 21 -12.54 32.88 17.42
CA PHE A 21 -11.46 32.68 18.40
C PHE A 21 -11.42 31.25 18.94
N LEU A 22 -12.57 30.68 19.36
CA LEU A 22 -12.64 29.30 19.85
C LEU A 22 -12.25 28.28 18.77
N LYS A 23 -12.67 28.49 17.52
CA LYS A 23 -12.29 27.62 16.39
C LYS A 23 -10.78 27.65 16.14
N ASP A 24 -10.14 28.81 16.24
CA ASP A 24 -8.69 28.93 16.06
C ASP A 24 -7.92 28.28 17.23
N LEU A 25 -8.40 28.44 18.46
CA LEU A 25 -7.85 27.76 19.65
C LEU A 25 -7.95 26.23 19.52
N VAL A 26 -9.08 25.71 19.02
CA VAL A 26 -9.26 24.27 18.76
C VAL A 26 -8.27 23.77 17.70
N LYS A 27 -8.05 24.53 16.62
CA LYS A 27 -7.05 24.18 15.59
C LYS A 27 -5.63 24.14 16.16
N GLU A 28 -5.28 25.09 17.02
CA GLU A 28 -3.95 25.19 17.63
C GLU A 28 -3.69 24.12 18.70
N SER A 29 -4.72 23.65 19.41
CA SER A 29 -4.62 22.70 20.54
C SER A 29 -4.15 21.27 20.21
N LYS A 30 -3.94 20.92 18.93
CA LYS A 30 -3.49 19.58 18.46
C LYS A 30 -4.28 18.37 18.99
N ILE A 31 -5.56 18.51 19.32
CA ILE A 31 -6.43 17.40 19.73
C ILE A 31 -6.86 16.51 18.55
N ALA A 32 -7.23 15.25 18.80
CA ALA A 32 -7.67 14.33 17.73
C ALA A 32 -8.92 14.85 16.99
N SER A 33 -9.04 14.50 15.70
CA SER A 33 -10.12 14.97 14.80
C SER A 33 -11.52 14.79 15.39
N PHE A 34 -11.78 13.65 16.02
CA PHE A 34 -13.06 13.36 16.68
C PHE A 34 -13.43 14.43 17.72
N TYR A 35 -12.47 14.85 18.56
CA TYR A 35 -12.72 15.91 19.55
C TYR A 35 -12.87 17.28 18.88
N ARG A 36 -12.10 17.58 17.83
CA ARG A 36 -12.25 18.84 17.08
C ARG A 36 -13.67 18.98 16.52
N GLN A 37 -14.20 17.90 15.95
CA GLN A 37 -15.57 17.90 15.42
C GLN A 37 -16.61 18.05 16.53
N SER A 38 -16.47 17.30 17.63
CA SER A 38 -17.38 17.40 18.78
C SER A 38 -17.42 18.82 19.34
N ILE A 39 -16.26 19.44 19.55
CA ILE A 39 -16.16 20.81 20.09
C ILE A 39 -16.73 21.82 19.09
N SER A 40 -16.41 21.69 17.80
CA SER A 40 -16.92 22.61 16.76
C SER A 40 -18.44 22.57 16.68
N ASN A 41 -19.04 21.38 16.73
CA ASN A 41 -20.49 21.21 16.75
C ASN A 41 -21.13 21.85 17.99
N SER A 42 -20.53 21.69 19.18
CA SER A 42 -21.02 22.35 20.40
C SER A 42 -20.95 23.87 20.32
N ILE A 43 -19.88 24.44 19.73
CA ILE A 43 -19.74 25.89 19.52
C ILE A 43 -20.82 26.42 18.54
N GLU A 44 -21.15 25.66 17.50
CA GLU A 44 -22.16 26.05 16.50
C GLU A 44 -23.59 25.96 17.06
N ASN A 45 -23.90 24.90 17.81
CA ASN A 45 -25.23 24.69 18.40
C ASN A 45 -25.47 25.52 19.68
N GLY A 46 -24.41 26.09 20.25
CA GLY A 46 -24.44 26.76 21.56
C GLY A 46 -24.51 25.78 22.73
N GLU A 47 -24.14 24.52 22.55
CA GLU A 47 -24.11 23.55 23.65
C GLU A 47 -22.91 23.80 24.57
N SER A 48 -23.07 23.53 25.87
CA SER A 48 -21.97 23.60 26.82
C SER A 48 -20.86 22.62 26.44
N LEU A 49 -19.60 23.08 26.43
CA LEU A 49 -18.44 22.24 26.16
C LEU A 49 -18.31 21.12 27.21
N SER A 50 -18.21 19.87 26.77
CA SER A 50 -18.04 18.72 27.67
C SER A 50 -16.68 18.82 28.38
N ILE A 51 -16.70 18.99 29.71
CA ILE A 51 -15.47 18.98 30.53
C ILE A 51 -14.78 17.62 30.47
N ASN A 52 -15.56 16.55 30.34
CA ASN A 52 -15.07 15.18 30.25
C ASN A 52 -15.07 14.69 28.80
N PHE A 53 -13.96 14.92 28.10
CA PHE A 53 -13.64 14.17 26.89
C PHE A 53 -13.27 12.74 27.29
N LYS A 54 -14.29 11.88 27.43
CA LYS A 54 -14.05 10.44 27.59
C LYS A 54 -13.21 10.01 26.41
N LYS A 55 -12.07 9.37 26.67
CA LYS A 55 -11.24 8.75 25.63
C LYS A 55 -12.06 7.66 24.96
N THR A 56 -12.84 8.01 23.93
CA THR A 56 -13.53 7.04 23.09
C THR A 56 -12.51 6.45 22.12
N CYS A 57 -11.55 5.71 22.67
CA CYS A 57 -10.75 4.76 21.93
C CYS A 57 -10.88 3.40 22.61
N ASN A 58 -12.14 2.95 22.75
CA ASN A 58 -12.45 1.56 23.05
C ASN A 58 -12.53 0.72 21.76
N VAL A 59 -11.83 1.12 20.70
CA VAL A 59 -11.60 0.25 19.55
C VAL A 59 -10.48 -0.72 19.96
N GLY A 60 -10.88 -1.88 20.48
CA GLY A 60 -10.03 -3.07 20.58
C GLY A 60 -9.25 -3.29 21.88
N LYS A 61 -9.28 -2.38 22.85
CA LYS A 61 -8.67 -2.65 24.17
C LYS A 61 -9.64 -3.41 25.06
N ILE A 62 -9.69 -4.73 24.87
CA ILE A 62 -10.11 -5.66 25.92
C ILE A 62 -9.32 -5.28 27.18
N SER A 63 -10.00 -5.11 28.31
CA SER A 63 -9.34 -4.74 29.55
C SER A 63 -8.22 -5.75 29.84
N LEU A 64 -7.01 -5.27 30.13
CA LEU A 64 -5.91 -6.16 30.53
C LEU A 64 -6.29 -7.00 31.77
N SER A 65 -7.32 -6.58 32.52
CA SER A 65 -7.90 -7.32 33.63
C SER A 65 -8.66 -8.59 33.21
N GLU A 66 -9.23 -8.66 32.01
CA GLU A 66 -9.89 -9.87 31.50
C GLU A 66 -8.91 -10.90 30.93
N GLN A 67 -7.72 -10.48 30.49
CA GLN A 67 -6.69 -11.39 29.97
C GLN A 67 -5.96 -12.19 31.07
N LYS A 68 -6.15 -11.86 32.35
CA LYS A 68 -5.41 -12.52 33.46
C LYS A 68 -5.87 -13.94 33.82
N LYS A 69 -6.93 -14.48 33.20
CA LYS A 69 -7.54 -15.77 33.61
C LYS A 69 -7.04 -17.04 32.87
N LYS A 70 -5.98 -16.98 32.05
CA LYS A 70 -5.39 -18.19 31.44
C LYS A 70 -3.85 -18.23 31.48
N LEU A 71 -3.26 -17.86 32.60
CA LEU A 71 -1.89 -18.30 32.90
C LEU A 71 -1.96 -19.82 33.15
N ILE A 72 -1.79 -20.61 32.10
CA ILE A 72 -1.46 -22.03 32.20
C ILE A 72 -0.17 -22.08 33.02
N LYS A 73 -0.26 -22.41 34.31
CA LYS A 73 0.91 -22.66 35.14
C LYS A 73 1.72 -23.72 34.39
N ARG A 74 2.91 -23.36 33.90
CA ARG A 74 3.85 -24.33 33.33
C ARG A 74 4.31 -25.25 34.46
N THR A 75 3.51 -26.28 34.74
CA THR A 75 3.84 -27.26 35.77
C THR A 75 4.93 -28.19 35.24
N GLY A 76 6.14 -28.03 35.77
CA GLY A 76 7.20 -29.04 35.71
C GLY A 76 8.26 -28.86 34.61
N ARG A 77 9.50 -29.27 34.95
CA ARG A 77 10.57 -29.48 33.98
C ARG A 77 10.10 -30.50 32.92
N PRO A 78 10.50 -30.38 31.65
CA PRO A 78 10.16 -31.36 30.63
C PRO A 78 10.60 -32.77 31.06
N ARG A 79 9.68 -33.74 31.04
CA ARG A 79 9.93 -35.16 31.37
C ARG A 79 9.51 -36.04 30.18
N ARG A 80 10.20 -37.18 30.00
CA ARG A 80 9.80 -38.22 29.03
C ARG A 80 8.44 -38.81 29.45
N ARG A 81 7.53 -38.99 28.49
CA ARG A 81 6.23 -39.67 28.67
C ARG A 81 6.41 -41.18 28.54
N THR A 82 5.60 -41.97 29.25
CA THR A 82 5.56 -43.43 29.09
C THR A 82 4.86 -43.81 27.79
N LYS A 83 5.12 -45.00 27.24
CA LYS A 83 4.49 -45.49 26.00
C LYS A 83 2.96 -45.43 26.05
N SER A 84 2.37 -45.94 27.14
CA SER A 84 0.92 -45.87 27.39
C SER A 84 0.38 -44.44 27.37
N LEU A 85 1.12 -43.46 27.93
CA LEU A 85 0.70 -42.06 27.90
C LEU A 85 0.78 -41.46 26.49
N ILE A 86 1.73 -41.90 25.66
CA ILE A 86 1.84 -41.47 24.26
C ILE A 86 0.67 -42.04 23.44
N GLU A 87 0.37 -43.33 23.60
CA GLU A 87 -0.77 -43.98 22.96
C GLU A 87 -2.10 -43.31 23.36
N LEU A 88 -2.31 -43.07 24.66
CA LEU A 88 -3.50 -42.36 25.17
C LEU A 88 -3.64 -40.91 24.67
N SER A 89 -2.52 -40.26 24.29
CA SER A 89 -2.55 -38.89 23.78
C SER A 89 -3.00 -38.78 22.32
N GLY A 90 -3.19 -39.90 21.62
CA GLY A 90 -3.53 -39.91 20.20
C GLY A 90 -2.37 -39.47 19.29
N ALA A 91 -1.12 -39.55 19.78
CA ALA A 91 0.05 -39.07 19.03
C ALA A 91 0.31 -39.85 17.73
N TYR A 92 -0.17 -41.10 17.66
CA TYR A 92 -0.08 -41.94 16.47
C TYR A 92 -1.32 -41.87 15.58
N ASP A 93 -2.36 -41.17 16.02
CA ASP A 93 -3.56 -40.98 15.21
C ASP A 93 -3.22 -40.00 14.07
N PRO A 94 -3.70 -40.24 12.83
CA PRO A 94 -3.45 -39.34 11.72
C PRO A 94 -4.00 -37.95 12.03
N VAL A 95 -3.13 -36.94 11.99
CA VAL A 95 -3.51 -35.55 12.25
C VAL A 95 -4.58 -35.14 11.23
N PRO A 96 -5.78 -34.69 11.66
CA PRO A 96 -6.80 -34.25 10.72
C PRO A 96 -6.27 -33.04 9.95
N TYR A 97 -6.42 -33.08 8.62
CA TYR A 97 -6.05 -31.94 7.77
C TYR A 97 -6.83 -30.70 8.20
N LYS A 98 -6.11 -29.65 8.57
CA LYS A 98 -6.67 -28.33 8.86
C LYS A 98 -6.08 -27.35 7.84
N PRO A 99 -6.87 -26.90 6.84
CA PRO A 99 -6.36 -25.93 5.89
C PRO A 99 -5.92 -24.67 6.65
N SER A 100 -4.89 -23.99 6.14
CA SER A 100 -4.55 -22.64 6.60
C SER A 100 -5.80 -21.76 6.55
N PRO A 101 -5.97 -20.82 7.50
CA PRO A 101 -7.13 -19.93 7.48
C PRO A 101 -7.26 -19.29 6.11
N ILE A 102 -8.48 -19.37 5.55
CA ILE A 102 -8.86 -18.84 4.23
C ILE A 102 -8.35 -17.41 4.18
N THR A 103 -7.34 -17.16 3.36
CA THR A 103 -6.83 -15.79 3.19
C THR A 103 -7.92 -14.97 2.51
N LEU A 104 -7.91 -13.65 2.67
CA LEU A 104 -8.89 -12.78 2.00
C LEU A 104 -8.94 -13.04 0.48
N ASN A 105 -7.90 -13.57 -0.12
CA ASN A 105 -7.86 -13.79 -1.56
C ASN A 105 -8.52 -15.11 -1.97
N THR A 106 -8.77 -16.02 -1.03
CA THR A 106 -9.23 -17.38 -1.29
C THR A 106 -10.74 -17.41 -1.52
N GLY A 107 -11.13 -17.49 -2.79
CA GLY A 107 -12.52 -17.54 -3.27
C GLY A 107 -12.60 -17.98 -4.74
N ALA A 108 -13.79 -17.92 -5.34
CA ALA A 108 -14.00 -18.29 -6.74
C ALA A 108 -13.08 -17.52 -7.70
N ALA A 109 -12.81 -16.24 -7.38
CA ALA A 109 -11.92 -15.37 -8.12
C ALA A 109 -10.47 -15.86 -8.17
N GLU A 110 -9.86 -16.21 -7.03
CA GLU A 110 -8.49 -16.73 -6.99
C GLU A 110 -8.39 -18.13 -7.59
N LYS A 111 -9.45 -18.96 -7.45
CA LYS A 111 -9.53 -20.26 -8.14
C LYS A 111 -9.45 -20.07 -9.65
N LEU A 112 -10.17 -19.09 -10.19
CA LEU A 112 -10.16 -18.78 -11.62
C LEU A 112 -8.80 -18.25 -12.07
N ARG A 113 -8.24 -17.30 -11.31
CA ARG A 113 -6.90 -16.77 -11.58
C ARG A 113 -5.86 -17.88 -11.66
N LEU A 114 -5.82 -18.77 -10.67
CA LEU A 114 -4.90 -19.89 -10.65
C LEU A 114 -5.17 -20.90 -11.78
N ALA A 115 -6.43 -21.12 -12.15
CA ALA A 115 -6.76 -21.97 -13.30
C ALA A 115 -6.21 -21.39 -14.62
N HIS A 116 -6.34 -20.08 -14.84
CA HIS A 116 -5.75 -19.41 -16.00
C HIS A 116 -4.22 -19.50 -15.97
N LEU A 117 -3.61 -19.20 -14.83
CA LEU A 117 -2.16 -19.29 -14.62
C LEU A 117 -1.63 -20.70 -14.87
N MET A 118 -2.33 -21.74 -14.42
CA MET A 118 -1.93 -23.14 -14.65
C MET A 118 -2.12 -23.59 -16.09
N THR A 119 -3.10 -23.02 -16.81
CA THR A 119 -3.41 -23.40 -18.20
C THR A 119 -2.47 -22.72 -19.19
N TYR A 120 -2.19 -21.44 -19.01
CA TYR A 120 -1.44 -20.62 -19.97
C TYR A 120 -0.01 -20.26 -19.50
N GLY A 121 0.29 -20.44 -18.21
CA GLY A 121 1.57 -19.98 -17.63
C GLY A 121 1.64 -18.47 -17.38
N GLU A 122 0.55 -17.75 -17.64
CA GLU A 122 0.47 -16.29 -17.56
C GLU A 122 -0.64 -15.86 -16.58
N GLU A 123 -0.44 -14.71 -15.92
CA GLU A 123 -1.48 -14.11 -15.09
C GLU A 123 -2.63 -13.60 -15.97
N PRO A 124 -3.91 -13.85 -15.61
CA PRO A 124 -5.02 -13.40 -16.41
C PRO A 124 -5.07 -11.87 -16.45
N THR A 125 -5.19 -11.33 -17.65
CA THR A 125 -5.48 -9.91 -17.87
C THR A 125 -6.99 -9.72 -17.92
N TRP A 126 -7.47 -8.52 -17.64
CA TRP A 126 -8.91 -8.21 -17.74
C TRP A 126 -9.49 -8.50 -19.13
N LYS A 127 -8.64 -8.56 -20.17
CA LYS A 127 -8.99 -8.93 -21.55
C LYS A 127 -9.05 -10.44 -21.78
N SER A 128 -8.23 -11.24 -21.07
CA SER A 128 -8.15 -12.70 -21.27
C SER A 128 -9.26 -13.46 -20.53
N LEU A 129 -9.82 -12.86 -19.48
CA LEU A 129 -11.00 -13.36 -18.81
C LEU A 129 -12.25 -13.04 -19.65
N GLN A 130 -13.07 -14.03 -19.97
CA GLN A 130 -14.40 -13.77 -20.56
C GLN A 130 -15.25 -13.01 -19.55
N ASN A 131 -16.00 -11.99 -19.97
CA ASN A 131 -16.79 -11.11 -19.07
C ASN A 131 -17.69 -11.89 -18.08
N ASP A 132 -18.18 -13.07 -18.46
CA ASP A 132 -18.99 -13.92 -17.59
C ASP A 132 -18.25 -14.48 -16.37
N GLN A 133 -16.92 -14.59 -16.47
CA GLN A 133 -16.00 -15.07 -15.44
C GLN A 133 -15.56 -13.98 -14.47
N ILE A 134 -15.80 -12.70 -14.79
CA ILE A 134 -15.36 -11.50 -14.04
C ILE A 134 -16.53 -10.85 -13.28
N LYS A 135 -17.53 -11.61 -12.84
CA LYS A 135 -18.68 -11.02 -12.13
C LYS A 135 -18.33 -10.48 -10.75
N ASP A 136 -17.24 -10.96 -10.16
CA ASP A 136 -16.78 -10.47 -8.87
C ASP A 136 -15.76 -9.34 -9.07
N GLY A 137 -16.16 -8.09 -8.83
CA GLY A 137 -15.25 -6.92 -8.80
C GLY A 137 -14.06 -7.07 -7.83
N ARG A 138 -14.06 -8.13 -7.02
CA ARG A 138 -12.91 -8.60 -6.22
C ARG A 138 -11.73 -9.03 -7.10
N LEU A 139 -11.97 -9.64 -8.26
CA LEU A 139 -10.94 -10.13 -9.19
C LEU A 139 -10.20 -8.95 -9.84
N GLU A 140 -10.94 -7.91 -10.24
CA GLU A 140 -10.37 -6.65 -10.75
C GLU A 140 -9.54 -5.92 -9.68
N TYR A 141 -10.04 -5.83 -8.45
CA TYR A 141 -9.30 -5.23 -7.32
C TYR A 141 -8.00 -6.00 -6.98
N LEU A 142 -8.03 -7.34 -7.02
CA LEU A 142 -6.86 -8.17 -6.80
C LEU A 142 -5.85 -8.03 -7.93
N GLY A 143 -6.30 -8.01 -9.19
CA GLY A 143 -5.45 -7.75 -10.36
C GLY A 143 -4.73 -6.40 -10.25
N ARG A 144 -5.46 -5.31 -9.95
CA ARG A 144 -4.87 -3.98 -9.74
C ARG A 144 -3.81 -3.96 -8.63
N ARG A 145 -4.05 -4.69 -7.53
CA ARG A 145 -3.12 -4.75 -6.39
C ARG A 145 -1.87 -5.59 -6.68
N ILE A 146 -2.01 -6.69 -7.43
CA ILE A 146 -0.89 -7.61 -7.72
C ILE A 146 -0.03 -7.07 -8.87
N LEU A 147 -0.63 -6.53 -9.93
CA LEU A 147 0.08 -6.02 -11.12
C LEU A 147 0.50 -4.54 -11.01
N LYS A 148 0.39 -3.93 -9.81
CA LYS A 148 0.83 -2.56 -9.54
C LYS A 148 0.20 -1.50 -10.47
N TYR A 149 -1.03 -1.71 -10.93
CA TYR A 149 -1.76 -0.68 -11.68
C TYR A 149 -2.46 0.29 -10.72
N PRO A 150 -2.32 1.62 -10.93
CA PRO A 150 -3.06 2.60 -10.15
C PRO A 150 -4.57 2.43 -10.38
N LYS A 151 -5.36 2.66 -9.33
CA LYS A 151 -6.81 2.78 -9.48
C LYS A 151 -7.11 4.06 -10.24
N VAL A 152 -7.46 3.95 -11.52
CA VAL A 152 -8.11 5.03 -12.27
C VAL A 152 -9.50 5.20 -11.66
N ASN A 153 -9.75 6.37 -11.07
CA ASN A 153 -11.09 6.81 -10.70
C ASN A 153 -11.76 7.24 -12.00
N GLY A 154 -13.01 6.80 -12.22
CA GLY A 154 -13.77 7.21 -13.40
C GLY A 154 -13.86 8.74 -13.44
N ASP A 155 -13.41 9.30 -14.56
CA ASP A 155 -13.69 10.64 -15.13
C ASP A 155 -12.49 11.20 -15.93
N ASP A 156 -11.34 10.52 -15.91
CA ASP A 156 -10.15 10.96 -16.63
C ASP A 156 -10.00 10.22 -17.98
N ASP A 157 -10.36 10.90 -19.07
CA ASP A 157 -10.01 10.55 -20.45
C ASP A 157 -8.47 10.64 -20.62
N TYR A 158 -7.76 9.59 -20.21
CA TYR A 158 -6.35 9.40 -20.53
C TYR A 158 -6.22 8.35 -21.62
N ASP A 159 -5.87 8.86 -22.81
CA ASP A 159 -5.36 8.13 -23.96
C ASP A 159 -4.43 6.99 -23.49
N ASP A 160 -4.91 5.77 -23.74
CA ASP A 160 -4.35 4.47 -23.38
C ASP A 160 -3.07 4.20 -24.20
N LYS A 161 -2.04 5.02 -24.00
CA LYS A 161 -0.69 4.78 -24.53
C LYS A 161 0.08 3.89 -23.56
N GLN A 162 -0.08 2.59 -23.77
CA GLN A 162 1.02 1.62 -23.81
C GLN A 162 2.26 2.01 -22.98
N ILE A 163 2.31 1.62 -21.71
CA ILE A 163 3.61 1.51 -20.99
C ILE A 163 4.21 0.13 -21.33
N GLU A 164 4.36 -0.12 -22.62
CA GLU A 164 5.15 -1.21 -23.20
C GLU A 164 6.35 -0.55 -23.88
N THR A 165 7.45 -0.46 -23.11
CA THR A 165 8.78 -0.95 -23.52
C THR A 165 9.14 -0.92 -25.01
N ASN A 166 8.97 0.22 -25.67
CA ASN A 166 9.51 0.48 -27.00
C ASN A 166 10.36 1.74 -27.01
N LYS A 167 11.05 2.00 -25.88
CA LYS A 167 12.15 2.96 -25.88
C LYS A 167 13.21 2.39 -26.80
N ASP A 168 13.58 3.18 -27.81
CA ASP A 168 14.67 2.84 -28.69
C ASP A 168 15.94 2.64 -27.86
N ARG A 169 16.78 1.64 -28.19
CA ARG A 169 18.01 1.33 -27.42
C ARG A 169 18.88 2.57 -27.20
N PHE A 170 18.86 3.49 -28.15
CA PHE A 170 19.52 4.78 -28.04
C PHE A 170 18.98 5.66 -26.91
N GLU A 171 17.67 5.71 -26.71
CA GLU A 171 17.02 6.44 -25.61
C GLU A 171 17.31 5.80 -24.25
N GLU A 172 17.32 4.46 -24.18
CA GLU A 172 17.72 3.75 -22.96
C GLU A 172 19.15 4.11 -22.53
N LEU A 173 20.07 4.19 -23.49
CA LEU A 173 21.47 4.57 -23.21
C LEU A 173 21.59 6.01 -22.70
N ILE A 174 20.77 6.94 -23.19
CA ILE A 174 20.73 8.32 -22.69
C ILE A 174 20.25 8.34 -21.23
N ASP A 175 19.20 7.58 -20.91
CA ASP A 175 18.70 7.46 -19.55
C ASP A 175 19.79 6.90 -18.61
N GLU A 176 20.51 5.85 -19.05
CA GLU A 176 21.59 5.22 -18.29
C GLU A 176 22.81 6.14 -18.06
N ILE A 177 23.12 7.01 -19.02
CA ILE A 177 24.15 8.05 -18.88
C ILE A 177 23.72 9.10 -17.87
N ASN A 178 22.47 9.56 -17.94
CA ASN A 178 21.93 10.55 -17.02
C ASN A 178 21.96 10.02 -15.58
N GLU A 179 21.52 8.79 -15.34
CA GLU A 179 21.55 8.15 -14.02
C GLU A 179 22.98 8.10 -13.43
N ARG A 180 23.98 7.74 -14.23
CA ARG A 180 25.39 7.73 -13.80
C ARG A 180 25.95 9.11 -13.51
N SER A 181 25.56 10.10 -14.30
CA SER A 181 25.96 11.50 -14.07
C SER A 181 25.38 12.05 -12.77
N GLU A 182 24.13 11.70 -12.47
CA GLU A 182 23.47 12.03 -11.21
C GLU A 182 24.13 11.32 -10.04
N PHE A 183 24.49 10.05 -10.20
CA PHE A 183 25.23 9.28 -9.19
C PHE A 183 26.56 9.95 -8.83
N LEU A 184 27.37 10.39 -9.80
CA LEU A 184 28.60 11.14 -9.54
C LEU A 184 28.33 12.46 -8.81
N THR A 185 27.24 13.14 -9.16
CA THR A 185 26.81 14.38 -8.49
C THR A 185 26.44 14.12 -7.02
N GLN A 186 25.76 13.02 -6.73
CA GLN A 186 25.45 12.59 -5.37
C GLN A 186 26.71 12.21 -4.58
N MET A 187 27.62 11.43 -5.17
CA MET A 187 28.87 11.03 -4.52
C MET A 187 29.83 12.21 -4.28
N ARG A 188 29.79 13.25 -5.13
CA ARG A 188 30.49 14.52 -4.90
C ARG A 188 29.98 15.22 -3.65
N LYS A 189 28.67 15.30 -3.45
CA LYS A 189 28.06 15.91 -2.25
C LYS A 189 28.43 15.16 -0.97
N LEU A 190 28.64 13.84 -1.06
CA LEU A 190 29.06 12.99 0.06
C LEU A 190 30.58 12.98 0.30
N GLY A 191 31.38 13.65 -0.53
CA GLY A 191 32.84 13.68 -0.41
C GLY A 191 33.55 12.38 -0.84
N ARG A 192 32.83 11.44 -1.44
CA ARG A 192 33.35 10.11 -1.86
C ARG A 192 33.60 10.01 -3.36
N LEU A 193 33.66 11.13 -4.08
CA LEU A 193 33.82 11.17 -5.53
C LEU A 193 35.01 10.32 -6.02
N LYS A 194 36.15 10.40 -5.33
CA LYS A 194 37.39 9.70 -5.72
C LYS A 194 37.26 8.18 -5.77
N GLU A 195 36.35 7.60 -4.98
CA GLU A 195 36.14 6.14 -4.92
C GLU A 195 35.42 5.62 -6.17
N TYR A 196 34.53 6.43 -6.75
CA TYR A 196 33.64 6.01 -7.83
C TYR A 196 33.93 6.66 -9.18
N GLN A 197 34.68 7.76 -9.18
CA GLN A 197 34.93 8.58 -10.37
C GLN A 197 35.41 7.74 -11.55
N THR A 198 36.51 7.00 -11.37
CA THR A 198 37.12 6.22 -12.46
C THR A 198 36.16 5.15 -12.97
N THR A 199 35.48 4.41 -12.09
CA THR A 199 34.55 3.35 -12.50
C THR A 199 33.37 3.91 -13.28
N VAL A 200 32.72 4.94 -12.77
CA VAL A 200 31.52 5.50 -13.41
C VAL A 200 31.88 6.23 -14.71
N GLU A 201 33.02 6.93 -14.77
CA GLU A 201 33.50 7.53 -16.02
C GLU A 201 33.78 6.47 -17.10
N THR A 202 34.31 5.31 -16.70
CA THR A 202 34.49 4.18 -17.65
C THR A 202 33.17 3.61 -18.13
N GLU A 203 32.16 3.51 -17.27
CA GLU A 203 30.83 3.06 -17.66
C GLU A 203 30.14 4.06 -18.61
N ILE A 204 30.18 5.36 -18.29
CA ILE A 204 29.67 6.43 -19.18
C ILE A 204 30.33 6.33 -20.56
N SER A 205 31.64 6.09 -20.61
CA SER A 205 32.38 5.95 -21.86
C SER A 205 31.95 4.71 -22.67
N GLN A 206 31.61 3.60 -22.00
CA GLN A 206 31.10 2.40 -22.67
C GLN A 206 29.72 2.65 -23.30
N LEU A 207 28.85 3.37 -22.62
CA LEU A 207 27.50 3.71 -23.10
C LEU A 207 27.56 4.64 -24.31
N ILE A 208 28.40 5.68 -24.24
CA ILE A 208 28.62 6.60 -25.36
C ILE A 208 29.11 5.83 -26.59
N ARG A 209 30.06 4.91 -26.40
CA ARG A 209 30.54 4.06 -27.49
C ARG A 209 29.43 3.20 -28.08
N GLU A 210 28.53 2.66 -27.25
CA GLU A 210 27.38 1.90 -27.74
C GLU A 210 26.42 2.77 -28.57
N MET A 211 26.15 3.99 -28.10
CA MET A 211 25.34 4.98 -28.86
C MET A 211 25.96 5.28 -30.22
N GLU A 212 27.28 5.52 -30.28
CA GLU A 212 27.99 5.75 -31.54
C GLU A 212 27.86 4.56 -32.51
N GLN A 213 27.93 3.32 -32.00
CA GLN A 213 27.74 2.14 -32.85
C GLN A 213 26.32 2.05 -33.42
N ILE A 214 25.31 2.45 -32.65
CA ILE A 214 23.92 2.47 -33.10
C ILE A 214 23.75 3.54 -34.20
N ASP A 215 24.29 4.74 -34.01
CA ASP A 215 24.24 5.81 -35.01
C ASP A 215 24.99 5.44 -36.29
N LEU A 216 26.16 4.81 -36.17
CA LEU A 216 26.91 4.27 -37.32
C LEU A 216 26.12 3.21 -38.09
N LYS A 217 25.34 2.37 -37.40
CA LYS A 217 24.48 1.36 -38.06
C LYS A 217 23.31 2.02 -38.77
N ARG A 218 22.66 3.02 -38.15
CA ARG A 218 21.54 3.76 -38.75
C ARG A 218 21.93 4.52 -40.00
N THR A 219 23.05 5.24 -39.93
CA THR A 219 23.60 5.98 -41.09
C THR A 219 23.95 5.05 -42.23
N LYS A 220 24.57 3.89 -41.96
CA LYS A 220 24.83 2.85 -42.97
C LYS A 220 23.55 2.30 -43.60
N GLN A 221 22.52 2.03 -42.78
CA GLN A 221 21.22 1.54 -43.27
C GLN A 221 20.50 2.57 -44.14
N MET A 222 20.52 3.85 -43.76
CA MET A 222 19.96 4.94 -44.57
C MET A 222 20.66 5.03 -45.93
N ASN A 223 21.99 5.07 -45.95
CA ASN A 223 22.77 5.12 -47.20
C ASN A 223 22.51 3.89 -48.10
N GLN A 224 22.28 2.71 -47.53
CA GLN A 224 21.93 1.50 -48.29
C GLN A 224 20.52 1.57 -48.88
N ASN A 225 19.56 2.13 -48.15
CA ASN A 225 18.20 2.31 -48.63
C ASN A 225 18.14 3.33 -49.78
N ASP A 226 18.96 4.38 -49.72
CA ASP A 226 19.07 5.39 -50.78
C ASP A 226 19.69 4.84 -52.07
N LEU A 227 20.52 3.79 -51.98
CA LEU A 227 21.12 3.11 -53.14
C LEU A 227 20.20 2.08 -53.81
N ASN A 228 19.18 1.60 -53.09
CA ASN A 228 18.25 0.56 -53.56
C ASN A 228 16.95 1.13 -54.16
N ASN A 229 16.74 2.46 -54.05
CA ASN A 229 15.65 3.20 -54.68
C ASN A 229 16.15 3.97 -55.93
#